data_AF-A0A8C9I191-F1
#
_entry.id   AF-A0A8C9I191-F1
#
_cell.length_a   1.000
_cell.length_b   1.000
_cell.length_c   1.000
_cell.angle_alpha   90.00
_cell.angle_beta   90.00
_cell.angle_gamma   90.00
#
_symmetry.space_group_name_H-M   'P 1'
#
loop_
_entity.id
_entity.type
_entity.pdbx_description
1 polymer ?
#
loop_
_entity_poly.entity_id
_entity_poly.type
_entity_poly.pdbx_seq_one_letter_code
_entity_poly.pdbx_strand_id
1 'polypeptide(L)'
;LTTPNKTSPGADPKQLERTGTVWDIGSQAFWSLSSCKPEFGVDQLQDDNLESYWQSDGSQPYLVNIQFRRKTTVKTLCIYADYKSDESYTPSKISAKVGNNFHNLQEIRLGGQGRRITRGQEFEDQPDQHGETLTLLKIQN
;
A
#
# COMPACT_ATOMS: atom_id res chain seq x y z
N LEU A 1 26.96 -8.58 14.84
CA LEU A 1 26.76 -8.59 13.37
C LEU A 1 25.61 -7.64 13.06
N THR A 2 25.90 -6.37 12.77
CA THR A 2 24.91 -5.35 12.39
C THR A 2 24.69 -5.43 10.89
N THR A 3 23.48 -5.78 10.44
CA THR A 3 23.10 -5.76 9.03
C THR A 3 23.14 -4.31 8.51
N PRO A 4 23.96 -3.99 7.48
CA PRO A 4 24.29 -2.61 7.10
C PRO A 4 23.20 -1.85 6.31
N ASN A 5 22.02 -2.44 6.07
CA ASN A 5 20.97 -1.87 5.23
C ASN A 5 19.61 -1.81 5.95
N LYS A 6 19.55 -1.17 7.13
CA LYS A 6 18.27 -0.86 7.76
C LYS A 6 17.75 0.45 7.19
N THR A 7 16.70 0.38 6.38
CA THR A 7 16.05 1.58 5.83
C THR A 7 15.38 2.38 6.96
N SER A 8 15.40 3.71 6.88
CA SER A 8 14.93 4.64 7.93
C SER A 8 13.40 4.73 8.02
N PRO A 9 12.79 4.80 9.23
CA PRO A 9 11.37 5.10 9.45
C PRO A 9 10.86 6.25 8.57
N GLY A 10 9.78 6.03 7.82
CA GLY A 10 9.10 7.09 7.10
C GLY A 10 8.24 7.95 8.04
N ALA A 11 7.79 9.11 7.58
CA ALA A 11 6.90 9.98 8.34
C ALA A 11 5.55 9.29 8.62
N ASP A 12 5.01 9.52 9.82
CA ASP A 12 3.69 9.07 10.23
C ASP A 12 2.61 9.70 9.30
N PRO A 13 1.73 8.91 8.66
CA PRO A 13 0.64 9.41 7.83
C PRO A 13 -0.21 10.48 8.51
N LYS A 14 -0.42 10.38 9.83
CA LYS A 14 -1.19 11.37 10.62
C LYS A 14 -0.52 12.75 10.64
N GLN A 15 0.81 12.82 10.50
CA GLN A 15 1.50 14.10 10.35
C GLN A 15 1.26 14.72 8.97
N LEU A 16 1.13 13.90 7.93
CA LEU A 16 0.82 14.37 6.59
C LEU A 16 -0.61 14.94 6.54
N GLU A 17 -1.57 14.28 7.18
CA GLU A 17 -2.95 14.79 7.30
C GLU A 17 -3.04 16.12 8.06
N ARG A 18 -2.22 16.29 9.12
CA ARG A 18 -2.15 17.56 9.89
C ARG A 18 -1.69 18.75 9.06
N THR A 19 -1.05 18.54 7.91
CA THR A 19 -0.73 19.64 6.98
C THR A 19 -1.97 20.24 6.32
N GLY A 20 -3.11 19.53 6.34
CA GLY A 20 -4.35 19.92 5.67
C GLY A 20 -4.31 19.78 4.14
N THR A 21 -3.25 19.20 3.57
CA THR A 21 -3.08 19.06 2.11
C THR A 21 -3.54 17.71 1.56
N VAL A 22 -3.73 16.71 2.44
CA VAL A 22 -4.23 15.38 2.10
C VAL A 22 -5.16 14.88 3.19
N TRP A 23 -5.95 13.87 2.86
CA TRP A 23 -6.85 13.17 3.78
C TRP A 23 -6.96 11.72 3.34
N ASP A 24 -7.25 10.82 4.29
CA ASP A 24 -7.54 9.44 3.95
C ASP A 24 -8.83 9.32 3.10
N ILE A 25 -8.75 8.43 2.12
CA ILE A 25 -9.83 8.08 1.20
C ILE A 25 -10.09 6.56 1.19
N GLY A 26 -9.46 5.79 2.08
CA GLY A 26 -9.57 4.34 2.14
C GLY A 26 -11.01 3.85 2.27
N SER A 27 -11.82 4.53 3.09
CA SER A 27 -13.24 4.25 3.31
C SER A 27 -14.15 4.48 2.08
N GLN A 28 -13.67 5.20 1.06
CA GLN A 28 -14.42 5.45 -0.18
C GLN A 28 -14.23 4.35 -1.24
N ALA A 29 -13.31 3.41 -0.99
CA ALA A 29 -13.00 2.31 -1.89
C ALA A 29 -13.62 0.99 -1.42
N PHE A 30 -13.83 0.09 -2.38
CA PHE A 30 -14.03 -1.32 -2.11
C PHE A 30 -12.68 -2.02 -2.04
N TRP A 31 -12.47 -2.82 -0.99
CA TRP A 31 -11.23 -3.55 -0.77
C TRP A 31 -11.47 -5.05 -0.88
N SER A 32 -10.56 -5.76 -1.54
CA SER A 32 -10.55 -7.22 -1.56
C SER A 32 -9.14 -7.77 -1.55
N LEU A 33 -8.99 -8.98 -1.01
CA LEU A 33 -7.72 -9.66 -0.83
C LEU A 33 -7.72 -10.92 -1.70
N SER A 34 -6.55 -11.31 -2.22
CA SER A 34 -6.42 -12.58 -2.94
C SER A 34 -6.77 -13.78 -2.06
N SER A 35 -6.43 -13.69 -0.77
CA SER A 35 -6.76 -14.67 0.26
C SER A 35 -6.58 -14.03 1.64
N CYS A 36 -7.24 -14.57 2.65
CA CYS A 36 -7.00 -14.22 4.04
C CYS A 36 -7.29 -15.42 4.94
N LYS A 37 -6.58 -15.51 6.06
CA LYS A 37 -7.01 -16.37 7.17
C LYS A 37 -8.29 -15.80 7.79
N PRO A 38 -9.14 -16.65 8.39
CA PRO A 38 -10.28 -16.19 9.20
C PRO A 38 -9.82 -15.16 10.23
N GLU A 39 -10.55 -14.04 10.36
CA GLU A 39 -10.27 -12.93 11.29
C GLU A 39 -9.02 -12.07 11.01
N PHE A 40 -8.26 -12.35 9.94
CA PHE A 40 -7.10 -11.56 9.53
C PHE A 40 -7.28 -11.04 8.10
N GLY A 41 -8.33 -10.25 7.87
CA GLY A 41 -8.80 -9.83 6.56
C GLY A 41 -8.66 -8.32 6.29
N VAL A 42 -9.62 -7.80 5.50
CA VAL A 42 -9.65 -6.38 5.11
C VAL A 42 -9.85 -5.46 6.32
N ASP A 43 -10.65 -5.90 7.29
CA ASP A 43 -10.99 -5.07 8.46
C ASP A 43 -9.72 -4.66 9.23
N GLN A 44 -8.77 -5.58 9.39
CA GLN A 44 -7.48 -5.34 10.03
C GLN A 44 -6.53 -4.44 9.22
N LEU A 45 -6.79 -4.20 7.93
CA LEU A 45 -6.02 -3.22 7.14
C LEU A 45 -6.56 -1.78 7.28
N GLN A 46 -7.75 -1.61 7.87
CA GLN A 46 -8.48 -0.34 7.91
C GLN A 46 -8.82 0.13 9.33
N ASP A 47 -8.47 -0.63 10.36
CA ASP A 47 -8.86 -0.38 11.75
C ASP A 47 -7.93 0.58 12.52
N ASP A 48 -6.96 1.21 11.83
CA ASP A 48 -5.95 2.11 12.39
C ASP A 48 -5.13 1.52 13.56
N ASN A 49 -5.12 0.20 13.71
CA ASN A 49 -4.40 -0.50 14.78
C ASN A 49 -3.15 -1.21 14.21
N LEU A 50 -1.98 -0.88 14.75
CA LEU A 50 -0.71 -1.46 14.30
C LEU A 50 -0.44 -2.87 14.88
N GLU A 51 -1.28 -3.33 15.81
CA GLU A 51 -1.19 -4.68 16.39
C GLU A 51 -2.03 -5.71 15.63
N SER A 52 -3.01 -5.26 14.85
CA SER A 52 -3.79 -6.09 13.94
C SER A 52 -3.17 -6.09 12.55
N TYR A 53 -3.42 -7.16 11.79
CA TYR A 53 -2.83 -7.34 10.47
C TYR A 53 -3.69 -8.23 9.57
N TRP A 54 -3.50 -8.09 8.27
CA TRP A 54 -3.93 -9.09 7.29
C TRP A 54 -2.90 -10.22 7.22
N GLN A 55 -3.38 -11.47 7.20
CA GLN A 55 -2.56 -12.64 6.91
C GLN A 55 -3.11 -13.38 5.70
N SER A 56 -2.34 -13.46 4.62
CA SER A 56 -2.71 -14.25 3.45
C SER A 56 -2.65 -15.75 3.73
N ASP A 57 -3.52 -16.50 3.05
CA ASP A 57 -3.62 -17.96 3.16
C ASP A 57 -3.75 -18.59 1.76
N GLY A 58 -2.81 -18.28 0.87
CA GLY A 58 -2.87 -18.73 -0.51
C GLY A 58 -1.49 -18.80 -1.16
N SER A 59 -1.45 -19.04 -2.47
CA SER A 59 -0.21 -18.99 -3.22
C SER A 59 0.17 -17.56 -3.58
N GLN A 60 1.47 -17.27 -3.63
CA GLN A 60 1.96 -15.99 -4.12
C GLN A 60 1.59 -15.79 -5.60
N PRO A 61 1.35 -14.54 -6.04
CA PRO A 61 1.46 -13.31 -5.23
C PRO A 61 0.23 -12.98 -4.38
N TYR A 62 0.47 -12.35 -3.23
CA TYR A 62 -0.61 -11.82 -2.40
C TYR A 62 -1.04 -10.46 -2.91
N LEU A 63 -2.35 -10.25 -3.05
CA LEU A 63 -2.91 -9.07 -3.70
C LEU A 63 -3.85 -8.34 -2.75
N VAL A 64 -3.69 -7.02 -2.67
CA VAL A 64 -4.69 -6.10 -2.11
C VAL A 64 -5.27 -5.29 -3.27
N ASN A 65 -6.55 -5.46 -3.53
CA ASN A 65 -7.28 -4.67 -4.52
C ASN A 65 -7.99 -3.54 -3.81
N ILE A 66 -7.82 -2.33 -4.32
CA ILE A 66 -8.53 -1.13 -3.91
C ILE A 66 -9.29 -0.68 -5.15
N GLN A 67 -10.61 -0.46 -5.04
CA GLN A 67 -11.43 -0.05 -6.18
C GLN A 67 -12.33 1.10 -5.80
N PHE A 68 -12.17 2.23 -6.49
CA PHE A 68 -13.04 3.38 -6.34
C PHE A 68 -14.21 3.32 -7.32
N ARG A 69 -15.40 3.78 -6.90
CA ARG A 69 -16.60 3.84 -7.77
C ARG A 69 -16.49 4.84 -8.91
N ARG A 70 -15.62 5.83 -8.76
CA ARG A 70 -15.34 6.89 -9.73
C ARG A 70 -13.84 7.07 -9.84
N LYS A 71 -13.41 7.75 -10.89
CA LYS A 71 -12.02 8.18 -11.06
C LYS A 71 -11.62 9.04 -9.86
N THR A 72 -10.69 8.55 -9.06
CA THR A 72 -10.26 9.18 -7.80
C THR A 72 -8.77 9.43 -7.87
N THR A 73 -8.37 10.68 -7.69
CA THR A 73 -6.95 11.04 -7.58
C THR A 73 -6.39 10.52 -6.27
N VAL A 74 -5.30 9.74 -6.33
CA VAL A 74 -4.59 9.28 -5.14
C VAL A 74 -3.17 9.83 -5.15
N LYS A 75 -2.82 10.57 -4.09
CA LYS A 75 -1.52 11.26 -3.99
C LYS A 75 -0.45 10.45 -3.27
N THR A 76 -0.84 9.53 -2.40
CA THR A 76 0.10 8.77 -1.57
C THR A 76 -0.52 7.45 -1.17
N LEU A 77 0.27 6.38 -1.21
CA LEU A 77 -0.07 5.08 -0.62
C LEU A 77 0.89 4.80 0.54
N CYS A 78 0.33 4.66 1.75
CA CYS A 78 1.09 4.33 2.95
C CYS A 78 0.93 2.85 3.26
N ILE A 79 2.04 2.16 3.54
CA ILE A 79 2.06 0.76 3.95
C ILE A 79 2.89 0.68 5.22
N TYR A 80 2.35 0.00 6.23
CA TYR A 80 3.08 -0.33 7.43
C TYR A 80 3.59 -1.78 7.33
N ALA A 81 4.87 -1.98 7.65
CA ALA A 81 5.51 -3.28 7.76
C ALA A 81 6.68 -3.16 8.72
N ASP A 82 6.81 -4.09 9.66
CA ASP A 82 7.87 -4.08 10.67
C ASP A 82 8.52 -5.44 10.80
N TYR A 83 9.76 -5.55 10.32
CA TYR A 83 10.51 -6.80 10.33
C TYR A 83 10.65 -7.44 11.72
N LYS A 84 10.67 -6.63 12.78
CA LYS A 84 10.79 -7.17 14.14
C LYS A 84 9.53 -7.90 14.58
N SER A 85 8.37 -7.44 14.14
CA SER A 85 7.07 -8.01 14.50
C SER A 85 6.67 -9.11 13.50
N ASP A 86 6.97 -8.91 12.21
CA ASP A 86 6.47 -9.75 11.12
C ASP A 86 7.43 -10.89 10.75
N GLU A 87 8.73 -10.78 11.07
CA GLU A 87 9.77 -11.74 10.69
C GLU A 87 9.70 -12.14 9.19
N SER A 88 9.45 -13.42 8.89
CA SER A 88 9.31 -13.96 7.53
C SER A 88 8.03 -13.53 6.79
N TYR A 89 7.07 -12.93 7.49
CA TYR A 89 5.87 -12.37 6.88
C TYR A 89 6.09 -10.96 6.33
N THR A 90 7.23 -10.32 6.67
CA THR A 90 7.59 -9.01 6.12
C THR A 90 7.75 -9.08 4.60
N PRO A 91 7.01 -8.26 3.83
CA PRO A 91 7.17 -8.24 2.38
C PRO A 91 8.59 -7.90 1.93
N SER A 92 9.20 -8.76 1.13
CA SER A 92 10.52 -8.52 0.54
C SER A 92 10.43 -7.69 -0.75
N LYS A 93 9.29 -7.75 -1.44
CA LYS A 93 9.01 -6.97 -2.64
C LYS A 93 7.54 -6.55 -2.71
N ILE A 94 7.35 -5.26 -2.99
CA ILE A 94 6.03 -4.68 -3.22
C ILE A 94 6.04 -4.02 -4.59
N SER A 95 4.98 -4.23 -5.36
CA SER A 95 4.71 -3.56 -6.64
C SER A 95 3.28 -3.04 -6.63
N ALA A 96 3.06 -1.81 -7.08
CA ALA A 96 1.73 -1.24 -7.22
C ALA A 96 1.38 -1.11 -8.70
N LYS A 97 0.12 -1.38 -9.01
CA LYS A 97 -0.44 -1.17 -10.33
C LYS A 97 -1.68 -0.29 -10.24
N VAL A 98 -1.97 0.39 -11.34
CA VAL A 98 -3.10 1.31 -11.47
C VAL A 98 -3.77 1.09 -12.81
N GLY A 99 -5.08 1.29 -12.88
CA GLY A 99 -5.84 1.10 -14.10
C GLY A 99 -7.35 1.13 -13.87
N ASN A 100 -8.10 1.22 -14.96
CA ASN A 100 -9.56 1.36 -14.92
C ASN A 100 -10.28 0.02 -14.69
N ASN A 101 -9.63 -1.10 -15.00
CA ASN A 101 -10.13 -2.44 -14.75
C ASN A 101 -8.97 -3.44 -14.58
N PHE A 102 -9.27 -4.66 -14.13
CA PHE A 102 -8.25 -5.68 -13.86
C PHE A 102 -7.42 -6.10 -15.08
N HIS A 103 -7.88 -5.84 -16.30
CA HIS A 103 -7.21 -6.22 -17.53
C HIS A 103 -6.22 -5.17 -18.04
N ASN A 104 -6.27 -3.92 -17.54
CA ASN A 104 -5.45 -2.82 -18.03
C ASN A 104 -4.53 -2.20 -16.97
N LEU A 105 -4.21 -2.96 -15.93
CA LEU A 105 -3.36 -2.52 -14.84
C LEU A 105 -1.92 -2.33 -15.29
N GLN A 106 -1.38 -1.13 -15.08
CA GLN A 106 0.01 -0.78 -15.37
C GLN A 106 0.80 -0.63 -14.07
N GLU A 107 2.00 -1.21 -14.04
CA GLU A 107 2.89 -1.07 -12.89
C GLU A 107 3.41 0.36 -12.80
N ILE A 108 3.16 1.00 -11.67
CA ILE A 108 3.68 2.32 -11.38
C ILE A 108 4.99 2.21 -10.65
N ARG A 109 5.85 3.21 -10.87
CA ARG A 109 7.07 3.33 -10.08
C ARG A 109 6.69 3.76 -8.67
N LEU A 110 6.84 2.83 -7.74
CA LEU A 110 6.90 3.18 -6.33
C LEU A 110 8.15 4.04 -6.14
N GLY A 111 7.94 5.31 -5.77
CA GLY A 111 9.02 6.25 -5.50
C GLY A 111 9.87 5.72 -4.35
N GLY A 112 10.98 5.07 -4.69
CA GLY A 112 11.90 4.49 -3.72
C GLY A 112 13.33 4.83 -4.08
N GLN A 113 13.93 5.77 -3.35
CA GLN A 113 15.33 5.59 -2.98
C GLN A 113 15.39 4.29 -2.16
N GLY A 114 15.77 3.19 -2.82
CA GLY A 114 16.21 1.91 -2.25
C GLY A 114 15.35 1.30 -1.12
N ARG A 115 14.54 0.29 -1.46
CA ARG A 115 14.16 -0.82 -0.56
C ARG A 115 13.65 -0.40 0.84
N ARG A 116 12.55 0.36 0.90
CA ARG A 116 11.49 0.28 1.94
C ARG A 116 10.34 1.19 1.55
N ILE A 117 9.10 0.72 1.69
CA ILE A 117 7.93 1.59 1.56
C ILE A 117 7.55 2.06 2.95
N THR A 118 8.17 3.17 3.33
CA THR A 118 7.56 4.13 4.24
C THR A 118 8.01 5.47 3.69
N ARG A 119 7.26 6.00 2.73
CA ARG A 119 7.45 7.37 2.29
C ARG A 119 6.07 7.91 1.94
N GLY A 120 5.55 8.78 2.80
CA GLY A 120 4.68 9.83 2.31
C GLY A 120 5.48 10.59 1.26
N GLN A 121 5.26 10.26 -0.01
CA GLN A 121 5.86 10.96 -1.12
C GLN A 121 4.74 11.41 -2.03
N GLU A 122 4.76 12.71 -2.30
CA GLU A 122 3.88 13.33 -3.28
C GLU A 122 4.22 12.76 -4.66
N PHE A 123 3.22 12.24 -5.36
CA PHE A 123 3.34 12.02 -6.79
C PHE A 123 3.43 13.39 -7.47
N GLU A 124 4.51 13.59 -8.23
CA GLU A 124 4.64 14.75 -9.12
C GLU A 124 3.73 14.50 -10.32
N ASP A 125 2.70 15.33 -10.45
CA ASP A 125 1.68 15.24 -11.49
C ASP A 125 2.37 15.38 -12.86
N GLN A 126 2.43 14.29 -13.64
CA GLN A 126 2.78 14.42 -15.05
C GLN A 126 1.60 15.09 -15.76
N PRO A 127 1.79 16.26 -16.39
CA PRO A 127 0.70 17.13 -16.81
C PRO A 127 -0.25 16.52 -17.88
N ASP A 128 0.05 15.33 -18.40
CA ASP A 128 -0.70 14.68 -19.47
C ASP A 128 -1.30 13.30 -19.10
N GLN A 129 -1.27 12.85 -17.84
CA GLN A 129 -1.93 11.60 -17.43
C GLN A 129 -3.11 11.86 -16.49
N HIS A 130 -4.25 12.16 -17.11
CA HIS A 130 -5.51 12.38 -16.40
C HIS A 130 -5.94 11.15 -15.56
N GLY A 131 -5.83 11.29 -14.23
CA GLY A 131 -6.52 10.61 -13.12
C GLY A 131 -6.49 9.07 -13.11
N GLU A 132 -5.70 8.52 -12.21
CA GLU A 132 -5.47 7.08 -12.16
C GLU A 132 -6.18 6.46 -10.96
N THR A 133 -7.02 5.45 -11.23
CA THR A 133 -7.59 4.57 -10.20
C THR A 133 -6.48 3.65 -9.71
N LEU A 134 -6.10 3.70 -8.43
CA LEU A 134 -5.19 2.71 -7.85
C LEU A 134 -5.91 1.37 -7.82
N THR A 135 -5.40 0.40 -8.57
CA THR A 135 -6.03 -0.91 -8.69
C THR A 135 -4.91 -1.93 -8.69
N LEU A 136 -4.68 -2.55 -7.53
CA LEU A 136 -3.78 -3.67 -7.23
C LEU A 136 -2.42 -3.30 -6.61
N LEU A 137 -2.28 -3.61 -5.32
CA LEU A 137 -1.00 -3.75 -4.64
C LEU A 137 -0.63 -5.24 -4.61
N LYS A 138 0.50 -5.58 -5.24
CA LYS A 138 1.09 -6.92 -5.23
C LYS A 138 2.21 -6.96 -4.19
N ILE A 139 2.08 -7.90 -3.26
CA ILE A 139 2.99 -8.14 -2.15
C ILE A 139 3.62 -9.52 -2.35
N GLN A 140 4.96 -9.60 -2.28
CA GLN A 140 5.74 -10.83 -2.39
C GLN A 140 6.63 -10.95 -1.14
N ASN A 141 6.61 -12.12 -0.52
CA ASN A 141 7.52 -12.50 0.57
C ASN A 141 8.71 -13.25 -0.01
#